data_AF-A0A916E8W6-F1
#
_entry.id   AF-A0A916E8W6-F1
#
_cell.length_a   1.000
_cell.length_b   1.000
_cell.length_c   1.000
_cell.angle_alpha   90.00
_cell.angle_beta   90.00
_cell.angle_gamma   90.00
#
_symmetry.space_group_name_H-M   'P 1'
#
loop_
_entity.id
_entity.type
_entity.pdbx_description
1 polymer ?
#
loop_
_entity_poly.entity_id
_entity_poly.type
_entity_poly.pdbx_seq_one_letter_code
_entity_poly.pdbx_strand_id
1 'polypeptide(L)' 'MIFRVKAKMTTIPQQLGFDGEETKVFNELTGRERRAFDALPDNNSKIHFIRGMVVKERSWREKSRLRRFLTYLFR' A
#
# COMPACT_ATOMS: atom_id res chain seq x y z
N MET A 1 3.72 23.82 -25.38
CA MET A 1 4.69 23.19 -24.48
C MET A 1 3.91 22.42 -23.42
N ILE A 2 3.69 21.11 -23.60
CA ILE A 2 2.83 20.32 -22.72
C ILE A 2 3.64 19.96 -21.47
N PHE A 3 3.30 20.56 -20.33
CA PHE A 3 3.85 20.19 -19.03
C PHE A 3 3.32 18.80 -18.67
N ARG A 4 4.07 17.77 -19.10
CA ARG A 4 3.88 16.39 -18.69
C ARG A 4 4.15 16.34 -17.18
N VAL A 5 3.09 16.30 -16.39
CA VAL A 5 3.15 16.03 -14.95
C VAL A 5 3.88 14.70 -14.81
N LYS A 6 5.18 14.76 -14.51
CA LYS A 6 5.92 13.58 -14.05
C LYS A 6 5.23 13.17 -12.76
N ALA A 7 4.34 12.19 -12.85
CA ALA A 7 3.97 11.38 -11.70
C ALA A 7 5.29 11.04 -11.02
N LYS A 8 5.45 11.57 -9.81
CA LYS A 8 6.68 11.47 -9.03
C LYS A 8 6.79 9.98 -8.68
N MET A 9 7.38 9.21 -9.60
CA MET A 9 7.67 7.80 -9.46
C MET A 9 8.50 7.73 -8.20
N THR A 10 7.83 7.37 -7.12
CA THR A 10 8.37 7.59 -5.80
C THR A 10 9.27 6.41 -5.59
N THR A 11 10.54 6.61 -5.96
CA THR A 11 11.56 5.58 -5.99
C THR A 11 11.53 4.88 -4.64
N ILE A 12 11.06 3.63 -4.63
CA ILE A 12 11.21 2.77 -3.47
C ILE A 12 12.69 2.81 -3.13
N PRO A 13 13.09 3.09 -1.89
CA PRO A 13 14.47 2.99 -1.49
C PRO A 13 14.95 1.61 -1.92
N GLN A 14 15.87 1.55 -2.88
CA GLN A 14 16.34 0.30 -3.50
C GLN A 14 16.95 -0.65 -2.44
N GLN A 15 17.27 -0.10 -1.27
CA GLN A 15 17.70 -0.79 -0.05
C GLN A 15 16.61 -1.61 0.66
N LEU A 16 15.31 -1.36 0.42
CA LEU A 16 14.22 -2.08 1.11
C LEU A 16 13.82 -3.38 0.40
N GLY A 17 14.16 -3.54 -0.88
CA GLY A 17 13.94 -4.80 -1.61
C GLY A 17 12.49 -5.27 -1.66
N PHE A 18 11.52 -4.36 -1.77
CA PHE A 18 10.10 -4.70 -1.76
C PHE A 18 9.68 -5.58 -2.94
N ASP A 19 8.85 -6.60 -2.64
CA ASP A 19 8.21 -7.44 -3.66
C ASP A 19 7.16 -6.65 -4.46
N GLY A 20 6.65 -7.25 -5.55
CA GLY A 20 5.66 -6.60 -6.43
C GLY A 20 4.37 -6.15 -5.71
N GLU A 21 3.88 -6.91 -4.73
CA GLU A 21 2.72 -6.52 -3.91
C GLU A 21 3.06 -5.39 -2.92
N GLU A 22 4.19 -5.50 -2.22
CA GLU A 22 4.66 -4.48 -1.27
C GLU A 22 4.89 -3.13 -1.99
N THR A 23 5.44 -3.18 -3.20
CA THR A 23 5.61 -2.02 -4.10
C THR A 23 4.28 -1.38 -4.46
N LYS A 24 3.26 -2.19 -4.75
CA LYS A 24 1.93 -1.67 -5.09
C LYS A 24 1.29 -0.97 -3.91
N VAL A 25 1.31 -1.58 -2.73
CA VAL A 25 0.78 -1.00 -1.50
C VAL A 25 1.52 0.28 -1.12
N PHE A 26 2.84 0.32 -1.31
CA PHE A 26 3.65 1.52 -1.11
C PHE A 26 3.23 2.68 -2.05
N ASN A 27 2.91 2.38 -3.29
CA ASN A 27 2.41 3.37 -4.25
C ASN A 27 0.98 3.83 -3.95
N GLU A 28 0.17 2.97 -3.34
CA GLU A 28 -1.21 3.26 -2.93
C GLU A 28 -1.31 3.93 -1.54
N LEU A 29 -0.18 4.14 -0.84
CA LEU A 29 -0.17 4.86 0.44
C LEU A 29 -0.75 6.27 0.31
N THR A 30 -1.64 6.62 1.24
CA THR A 30 -2.14 7.99 1.36
C THR A 30 -1.03 8.93 1.85
N GLY A 31 -1.16 10.23 1.59
CA GLY A 31 -0.16 11.22 2.01
C GLY A 31 0.14 11.22 3.51
N ARG A 32 -0.82 10.79 4.35
CA ARG A 32 -0.61 10.63 5.81
C ARG A 32 0.25 9.40 6.13
N GLU A 33 -0.04 8.27 5.50
CA GLU A 33 0.70 7.01 5.68
C GLU A 33 2.12 7.14 5.11
N ARG A 34 2.29 7.92 4.05
CA ARG A 34 3.60 8.29 3.50
C ARG A 34 4.48 9.01 4.52
N ARG A 35 3.93 10.03 5.19
CA ARG A 35 4.65 10.76 6.25
C ARG A 35 4.97 9.86 7.44
N ALA A 36 4.06 8.95 7.80
CA ALA A 36 4.30 7.98 8.85
C ALA A 36 5.44 7.02 8.47
N PHE A 37 5.47 6.55 7.21
CA PHE A 37 6.53 5.72 6.67
C PHE A 37 7.88 6.45 6.64
N ASP A 38 7.90 7.71 6.19
CA ASP A 38 9.12 8.54 6.13
C ASP A 38 9.64 8.89 7.53
N ALA A 39 8.76 8.98 8.53
CA ALA A 39 9.12 9.20 9.93
C ALA A 39 9.76 7.98 10.61
N LEU A 40 9.75 6.79 9.98
CA LEU A 40 10.39 5.61 10.54
C LEU A 40 11.92 5.71 10.38
N PRO A 41 12.70 5.56 11.47
CA PRO A 41 14.15 5.68 11.41
C PRO A 41 14.81 4.43 10.80
N ASP A 42 14.25 3.25 11.03
CA ASP A 42 14.84 1.98 10.61
C ASP A 42 14.22 1.40 9.33
N ASN A 43 15.06 0.78 8.51
CA ASN A 43 14.61 0.04 7.34
C ASN A 43 13.72 -1.15 7.72
N ASN A 44 14.02 -1.83 8.83
CA ASN A 44 13.21 -2.97 9.27
C ASN A 44 11.79 -2.53 9.67
N SER A 45 11.67 -1.41 10.38
CA SER A 45 10.39 -0.79 10.73
C SER A 45 9.59 -0.39 9.49
N LYS A 46 10.25 0.13 8.45
CA LYS A 46 9.63 0.43 7.14
C LYS A 46 9.10 -0.82 6.45
N ILE A 47 9.86 -1.92 6.47
CA ILE A 47 9.42 -3.21 5.92
C ILE A 47 8.19 -3.74 6.67
N HIS A 48 8.22 -3.73 8.00
CA HIS A 48 7.09 -4.16 8.82
C HIS A 48 5.84 -3.30 8.59
N PHE A 49 6.00 -1.99 8.41
CA PHE A 49 4.89 -1.09 8.10
C PHE A 49 4.19 -1.47 6.79
N ILE A 50 4.96 -1.69 5.72
CA ILE A 50 4.41 -2.07 4.41
C ILE A 50 3.79 -3.46 4.44
N ARG A 51 4.43 -4.43 5.09
CA ARG A 51 3.85 -5.77 5.28
C ARG A 51 2.53 -5.72 6.05
N GLY A 52 2.44 -4.90 7.10
CA GLY A 52 1.20 -4.68 7.83
C GLY A 52 0.09 -4.09 6.95
N MET A 53 0.45 -3.15 6.07
CA MET A 53 -0.48 -2.57 5.09
C MET A 53 -0.94 -3.60 4.04
N VAL A 54 -0.04 -4.46 3.54
CA VAL A 54 -0.38 -5.55 2.61
C VAL A 54 -1.37 -6.53 3.25
N VAL A 55 -1.12 -6.98 4.47
CA VAL A 55 -2.02 -7.89 5.20
C VAL A 55 -3.37 -7.22 5.45
N LYS A 56 -3.37 -5.95 5.85
CA LYS A 56 -4.59 -5.16 6.03
C LYS A 56 -5.38 -5.10 4.72
N GLU A 57 -4.74 -4.77 3.60
CA GLU A 57 -5.42 -4.68 2.30
C GLU A 57 -5.99 -6.03 1.84
N ARG A 58 -5.26 -7.14 2.03
CA ARG A 58 -5.78 -8.50 1.79
C ARG A 58 -7.03 -8.77 2.65
N SER A 59 -6.97 -8.48 3.94
CA SER A 59 -8.09 -8.65 4.86
C SER A 59 -9.31 -7.79 4.47
N TRP A 60 -9.10 -6.55 4.03
CA TRP A 60 -10.17 -5.68 3.53
C TRP A 60 -10.80 -6.22 2.24
N ARG A 61 -10.00 -6.77 1.32
CA ARG A 61 -10.51 -7.43 0.10
C ARG A 61 -11.34 -8.67 0.43
N GLU A 62 -10.90 -9.48 1.38
CA GLU A 62 -11.66 -10.65 1.85
C GLU A 62 -12.97 -10.26 2.53
N LYS A 63 -12.96 -9.27 3.42
CA LYS A 63 -14.18 -8.72 4.02
C LYS A 63 -15.13 -8.13 2.99
N SER A 64 -14.60 -7.50 1.95
CA SER A 64 -15.41 -6.93 0.86
C SER A 64 -16.03 -8.04 -0.01
N ARG A 65 -15.30 -9.13 -0.27
CA ARG A 65 -15.84 -10.34 -0.92
C ARG A 65 -16.94 -10.99 -0.09
N LEU A 66 -16.71 -11.17 1.20
CA LEU A 66 -17.71 -11.72 2.14
C LEU A 66 -18.97 -10.85 2.20
N ARG A 67 -18.83 -9.52 2.29
CA ARG A 67 -19.97 -8.60 2.22
C ARG A 67 -20.75 -8.76 0.92
N ARG A 68 -20.05 -8.83 -0.22
CA ARG A 68 -20.68 -9.00 -1.53
C ARG A 68 -21.40 -10.34 -1.65
N PHE A 69 -20.80 -11.42 -1.13
CA PHE A 69 -21.40 -12.75 -1.09
C PHE A 69 -22.65 -12.77 -0.20
N LEU A 70 -22.58 -12.20 1.01
CA LEU A 70 -23.74 -12.08 1.91
C LEU A 70 -24.86 -11.24 1.29
N THR A 71 -24.53 -10.18 0.55
CA THR A 71 -25.52 -9.36 -0.14
C THR A 71 -26.22 -10.13 -1.27
N TYR A 72 -25.53 -11.09 -1.90
CA TYR A 72 -26.13 -11.99 -2.90
C TYR A 72 -26.90 -13.16 -2.27
N LEU A 73 -26.53 -13.61 -1.08
CA LEU A 73 -27.17 -14.75 -0.40
C LEU A 73 -28.50 -14.36 0.30
N PHE A 74 -28.63 -13.10 0.71
CA PHE A 74 -29.82 -12.54 1.36
C PHE A 74 -30.71 -11.72 0.39
N ARG A 75 -30.50 -11.86 -0.92
CA ARG A 75 -31.34 -11.26 -1.97
C ARG A 75 -32.20 -12.32 -2.61
#